data_AF-A0A9D9LER7-F1
#
_entry.id   AF-A0A9D9LER7-F1
#
_cell.length_a   1.000
_cell.length_b   1.000
_cell.length_c   1.000
_cell.angle_alpha   90.00
_cell.angle_beta   90.00
_cell.angle_gamma   90.00
#
_symmetry.space_group_name_H-M   'P 1'
#
loop_
_entity.id
_entity.type
_entity.pdbx_description
1 polymer ?
#
loop_
_entity_poly.entity_id
_entity_poly.type
_entity_poly.pdbx_seq_one_letter_code
_entity_poly.pdbx_strand_id
1 'polypeptide(L)'
;MSSIVKYTDRAPAENLYPKRIVSPRKSGPCCFSDMELVGEPHFEGRWVFQYRRCRQCGFTVRVILRQVPDDALMAEVRKEFATLFMRSVPDY
;
A
#
# COMPACT_ATOMS: atom_id res chain seq x y z
N MET A 1 12.94 4.32 0.36
CA MET A 1 11.50 4.64 0.21
C MET A 1 11.35 6.11 -0.16
N SER A 2 11.40 6.45 -1.46
CA SER A 2 11.02 7.80 -1.90
C SER A 2 9.49 7.84 -2.06
N SER A 3 8.83 8.68 -1.26
CA SER A 3 7.42 8.98 -1.46
C SER A 3 7.28 10.15 -2.43
N ILE A 4 6.28 10.11 -3.30
CA ILE A 4 5.91 11.27 -4.14
C ILE A 4 5.28 12.40 -3.29
N VAL A 5 4.96 12.11 -2.02
CA VAL A 5 4.36 13.08 -1.09
C VAL A 5 5.45 13.93 -0.45
N LYS A 6 5.39 15.24 -0.69
CA LYS A 6 6.18 16.26 -0.02
C LYS A 6 5.36 16.87 1.11
N TYR A 7 5.77 16.60 2.34
CA TYR A 7 5.14 17.16 3.55
C TYR A 7 5.68 18.56 3.87
N THR A 8 4.83 19.57 3.75
CA THR A 8 5.19 20.97 4.00
C THR A 8 3.97 21.78 4.38
N ASP A 9 4.14 22.67 5.36
CA ASP A 9 3.11 23.67 5.72
C ASP A 9 3.41 25.04 5.05
N ARG A 10 4.49 25.12 4.27
CA ARG A 10 4.93 26.35 3.57
C ARG A 10 4.30 26.55 2.19
N ALA A 11 3.44 25.63 1.75
CA ALA A 11 2.79 25.69 0.44
C ALA A 11 1.36 25.11 0.57
N PRO A 12 0.42 25.55 -0.27
CA PRO A 12 -0.91 24.96 -0.35
C PRO A 12 -0.85 23.45 -0.65
N ALA A 13 -1.87 22.73 -0.18
CA ALA A 13 -1.99 21.30 -0.45
C ALA A 13 -2.42 21.07 -1.90
N GLU A 14 -1.62 20.32 -2.66
CA GLU A 14 -1.82 20.13 -4.10
C GLU A 14 -1.72 18.66 -4.48
N ASN A 15 -2.64 18.21 -5.34
CA ASN A 15 -2.63 16.86 -5.90
C ASN A 15 -2.10 16.88 -7.34
N LEU A 16 -0.82 16.58 -7.52
CA LEU A 16 -0.16 16.45 -8.84
C LEU A 16 0.19 14.98 -9.12
N TYR A 17 -0.62 14.06 -8.58
CA TYR A 17 -0.47 12.63 -8.84
C TYR A 17 -0.49 12.36 -10.36
N PRO A 18 0.35 11.44 -10.88
CA PRO A 18 1.24 10.52 -10.16
C PRO A 18 2.63 11.08 -9.82
N LYS A 19 2.96 12.30 -10.25
CA LYS A 19 4.34 12.82 -10.16
C LYS A 19 4.69 13.30 -8.76
N ARG A 20 3.76 13.99 -8.09
CA ARG A 20 4.01 14.62 -6.79
C ARG A 20 2.71 14.91 -6.05
N ILE A 21 2.73 14.87 -4.74
CA ILE A 21 1.63 15.37 -3.90
C ILE A 21 2.24 16.32 -2.87
N VAL A 22 1.66 17.51 -2.69
CA VAL A 22 2.02 18.43 -1.61
C VAL A 22 0.98 18.29 -0.51
N SER A 23 1.42 17.85 0.66
CA SER A 23 0.56 17.60 1.81
C SER A 23 0.97 18.47 2.99
N PRO A 24 0.02 18.98 3.79
CA PRO A 24 0.30 19.46 5.14
C PRO A 24 1.01 18.38 5.96
N ARG A 25 1.80 18.79 6.96
CA ARG A 25 2.56 17.88 7.82
C ARG A 25 1.69 17.16 8.85
N LYS A 26 0.59 17.78 9.26
CA LYS A 26 -0.31 17.25 10.30
C LYS A 26 -1.70 17.02 9.73
N SER A 27 -2.36 15.98 10.22
CA SER A 27 -3.78 15.77 9.99
C SER A 27 -4.60 16.85 10.71
N GLY A 28 -5.78 17.13 10.17
CA GLY A 28 -6.80 17.96 10.82
C GLY A 28 -8.02 17.14 11.21
N PRO A 29 -9.01 17.75 11.90
CA PRO A 29 -10.24 17.07 12.31
C PRO A 29 -11.02 16.45 11.14
N CYS A 30 -11.00 17.09 9.97
CA CYS A 30 -11.65 16.61 8.74
C CYS A 30 -11.03 15.33 8.13
N CYS A 31 -9.82 14.96 8.55
CA CYS A 31 -9.14 13.78 7.99
C CYS A 31 -9.74 12.45 8.44
N PHE A 32 -10.62 12.43 9.44
CA PHE A 32 -11.23 11.18 9.87
C PHE A 32 -12.37 10.73 8.96
N SER A 33 -13.13 11.69 8.42
CA SER A 33 -14.32 11.48 7.59
C SER A 33 -14.04 11.60 6.09
N ASP A 34 -13.23 12.58 5.68
CA ASP A 34 -13.21 13.06 4.29
C ASP A 34 -12.01 12.56 3.48
N MET A 35 -11.47 11.39 3.82
CA MET A 35 -10.30 10.81 3.14
C MET A 35 -10.69 9.98 1.93
N GLU A 36 -10.30 10.41 0.74
CA GLU A 36 -10.49 9.70 -0.53
C GLU A 36 -9.24 8.94 -0.97
N LEU A 37 -9.41 7.89 -1.77
CA LEU A 37 -8.31 7.17 -2.40
C LEU A 37 -7.77 7.99 -3.58
N VAL A 38 -6.45 7.99 -3.76
CA VAL A 38 -5.77 8.70 -4.85
C VAL A 38 -4.99 7.71 -5.70
N GLY A 39 -5.38 7.62 -6.97
CA GLY A 39 -4.73 6.79 -7.97
C GLY A 39 -4.92 5.29 -7.74
N GLU A 40 -4.10 4.49 -8.42
CA GLU A 40 -4.10 3.03 -8.31
C GLU A 40 -3.21 2.53 -7.15
N PRO A 41 -3.39 1.29 -6.68
CA PRO A 41 -2.45 0.65 -5.76
C PRO A 41 -1.03 0.56 -6.34
N HIS A 42 -0.03 0.82 -5.50
CA HIS A 42 1.40 0.75 -5.79
C HIS A 42 2.03 -0.46 -5.11
N PHE A 43 3.01 -1.06 -5.77
CA PHE A 43 3.82 -2.14 -5.23
C PHE A 43 5.18 -1.58 -4.81
N GLU A 44 5.56 -1.78 -3.55
CA GLU A 44 6.91 -1.47 -3.04
C GLU A 44 7.41 -2.64 -2.22
N GLY A 45 8.30 -3.44 -2.84
CA GLY A 45 8.75 -4.71 -2.29
C GLY A 45 7.57 -5.65 -2.06
N ARG A 46 7.40 -6.12 -0.81
CA ARG A 46 6.31 -7.01 -0.39
C ARG A 46 5.04 -6.28 0.03
N TRP A 47 4.93 -4.98 -0.22
CA TRP A 47 3.79 -4.18 0.25
C TRP A 47 3.01 -3.62 -0.93
N VAL A 48 1.70 -3.81 -0.90
CA VAL A 48 0.76 -3.06 -1.73
C VAL A 48 0.24 -1.91 -0.88
N PHE A 49 0.41 -0.68 -1.35
CA PHE A 49 -0.12 0.50 -0.68
C PHE A 49 -0.85 1.40 -1.66
N GLN A 50 -1.73 2.26 -1.17
CA GLN A 50 -2.39 3.28 -1.97
C GLN A 50 -2.39 4.60 -1.21
N TYR A 51 -2.38 5.72 -1.92
CA TYR A 51 -2.46 7.02 -1.26
C TYR A 51 -3.90 7.32 -0.88
N ARG A 52 -4.09 7.90 0.31
CA ARG A 52 -5.35 8.55 0.70
C ARG A 52 -5.11 10.03 0.95
N ARG A 53 -6.01 10.88 0.45
CA ARG A 53 -5.95 12.34 0.61
C ARG A 53 -7.25 12.87 1.19
N CYS A 54 -7.17 13.81 2.12
CA CYS A 54 -8.34 14.50 2.65
C CYS A 54 -8.88 15.46 1.59
N ARG A 55 -10.17 15.37 1.28
CA ARG A 55 -10.87 16.26 0.34
C ARG A 55 -10.89 17.71 0.80
N GLN A 56 -10.83 17.93 2.11
CA GLN A 56 -10.93 19.25 2.74
C GLN A 56 -9.56 19.93 2.88
N CYS A 57 -8.65 19.35 3.66
CA CYS A 57 -7.35 19.98 3.97
C CYS A 57 -6.19 19.48 3.09
N GLY A 58 -6.40 18.44 2.28
CA GLY A 58 -5.36 17.88 1.41
C GLY A 58 -4.28 17.05 2.11
N PHE A 59 -4.42 16.78 3.41
CA PHE A 59 -3.54 15.85 4.13
C PHE A 59 -3.52 14.48 3.44
N THR A 60 -2.32 13.96 3.17
CA THR A 60 -2.13 12.75 2.38
C THR A 60 -1.30 11.72 3.16
N VAL A 61 -1.71 10.46 3.11
CA VAL A 61 -0.98 9.33 3.72
C VAL A 61 -0.87 8.17 2.74
N ARG A 62 0.12 7.30 2.96
CA ARG A 62 0.15 5.96 2.35
C ARG A 62 -0.59 4.99 3.26
N VAL A 63 -1.56 4.27 2.72
CA VAL A 63 -2.25 3.18 3.42
C VAL A 63 -1.76 1.86 2.85
N ILE A 64 -1.24 1.00 3.71
CA ILE A 64 -0.86 -0.36 3.35
C ILE A 64 -2.16 -1.16 3.21
N LEU A 65 -2.40 -1.69 2.01
CA LEU A 65 -3.58 -2.50 1.71
C LEU A 65 -3.35 -3.97 2.06
N ARG A 66 -2.18 -4.51 1.70
CA ARG A 66 -1.80 -5.89 1.99
C ARG A 66 -0.30 -6.09 1.90
N GLN A 67 0.17 -7.13 2.61
CA GLN A 67 1.47 -7.72 2.34
C GLN A 67 1.32 -8.79 1.25
N VAL A 68 2.22 -8.78 0.27
CA VAL A 68 2.33 -9.83 -0.74
C VAL A 68 3.36 -10.83 -0.22
N PRO A 69 3.03 -12.14 -0.18
CA PRO A 69 3.99 -13.17 0.16
C PRO A 69 5.22 -13.11 -0.75
N ASP A 70 6.37 -13.53 -0.23
CA ASP A 70 7.57 -13.66 -1.04
C ASP A 70 7.39 -14.79 -2.07
N ASP A 71 7.51 -14.49 -3.36
CA ASP A 71 7.28 -15.46 -4.43
C ASP A 71 8.22 -16.67 -4.33
N ALA A 72 9.47 -16.47 -3.86
CA ALA A 72 10.44 -17.56 -3.70
C ALA A 72 10.01 -18.49 -2.55
N LEU A 73 9.58 -17.92 -1.43
CA LEU A 73 9.04 -18.68 -0.30
C LEU A 73 7.76 -19.44 -0.70
N MET A 74 6.85 -18.79 -1.45
CA MET A 74 5.62 -19.45 -1.90
C MET A 74 5.90 -20.60 -2.87
N ALA A 75 6.92 -20.48 -3.72
CA ALA A 75 7.34 -21.56 -4.60
C ALA A 75 7.90 -22.75 -3.81
N GLU A 76 8.71 -22.48 -2.78
CA GLU A 76 9.24 -23.52 -1.88
C GLU A 76 8.13 -24.22 -1.09
N VAL A 77 7.22 -23.47 -0.49
CA VAL A 77 6.04 -24.02 0.20
C VAL A 77 5.20 -24.87 -0.74
N ARG A 78 4.94 -24.44 -1.98
CA ARG A 78 4.21 -25.25 -2.97
C ARG A 78 4.92 -26.57 -3.27
N LYS A 79 6.25 -26.57 -3.37
CA LYS A 79 7.05 -27.78 -3.60
C LYS A 79 6.99 -28.75 -2.40
N GLU A 80 7.09 -28.23 -1.18
CA GLU A 80 6.97 -29.03 0.04
C GLU A 80 5.57 -29.64 0.18
N PHE A 81 4.52 -28.84 -0.03
CA PHE A 81 3.15 -29.33 0.00
C PHE A 81 2.89 -30.42 -1.04
N ALA A 82 3.36 -30.25 -2.29
CA ALA A 82 3.24 -31.30 -3.31
C ALA A 82 3.90 -32.62 -2.86
N THR A 83 5.06 -32.54 -2.20
CA THR A 83 5.80 -33.70 -1.71
C THR A 83 5.08 -34.41 -0.56
N LEU A 84 4.46 -33.65 0.34
CA LEU A 84 3.73 -34.19 1.50
C LEU A 84 2.39 -34.84 1.11
N PHE A 85 1.64 -34.21 0.21
CA PHE A 85 0.33 -34.74 -0.21
C PHE A 85 0.42 -35.96 -1.13
N MET A 86 1.51 -36.13 -1.90
CA MET A 86 1.76 -37.37 -2.67
C MET A 86 2.02 -38.60 -1.79
N ARG A 87 2.40 -38.44 -0.51
CA ARG A 87 2.65 -39.56 0.42
C ARG A 87 1.41 -40.06 1.16
N SER A 88 0.23 -39.48 0.88
CA SER A 88 -0.99 -39.70 1.68
C SER A 88 -2.10 -40.49 0.97
N VAL A 89 -1.84 -41.08 -0.20
CA VAL A 89 -2.80 -41.98 -0.87
C VAL A 89 -2.44 -43.41 -0.50
N PRO A 90 -3.20 -44.11 0.37
CA PRO A 90 -3.04 -45.54 0.55
C PRO A 90 -3.51 -46.23 -0.74
N ASP A 91 -2.64 -47.04 -1.34
CA ASP A 91 -3.07 -48.00 -2.36
C ASP A 91 -4.07 -48.96 -1.69
N TYR A 92 -5.35 -48.89 -2.10
CA TYR A 92 -6.39 -49.85 -1.72
C TYR A 92 -6.74 -50.71 -2.93
#